data_AF-A0AAV2PME3-F1
#
_entry.id   AF-A0AAV2PME3-F1
#
_cell.length_a   1.000
_cell.length_b   1.000
_cell.length_c   1.000
_cell.angle_alpha   90.00
_cell.angle_beta   90.00
_cell.angle_gamma   90.00
#
_symmetry.space_group_name_H-M   'P 1'
#
loop_
_entity.id
_entity.type
_entity.pdbx_description
1 polymer ?
#
loop_
_entity_poly.entity_id
_entity_poly.type
_entity_poly.pdbx_seq_one_letter_code
_entity_poly.pdbx_strand_id
1 'polypeptide(L)'
;MIYSKVKYGICAYGFTKGENINKLQVLQNRLLKVLLEKKIRFSTNELHKELDVLKVGDLFRQELSSFVCNYFKGNLPDVFCNYFQTFSQIHSINTRGNTDRLIIPLHRTDLGEETVKVTGCKVWNMLNQEQKDIGNPKAFRKAFRINTISSYI
;
A
#
# COMPACT_ATOMS: atom_id res chain seq x y z
N MET A 1 -6.73 -16.67 -10.98
CA MET A 1 -7.88 -16.75 -10.03
C MET A 1 -7.48 -16.52 -8.56
N ILE A 2 -6.31 -17.00 -8.10
CA ILE A 2 -5.90 -16.92 -6.68
C ILE A 2 -5.47 -15.50 -6.26
N TYR A 3 -4.74 -14.77 -7.11
CA TYR A 3 -4.32 -13.39 -6.81
C TYR A 3 -5.49 -12.44 -6.53
N SER A 4 -6.61 -12.60 -7.25
CA SER A 4 -7.82 -11.80 -7.00
C SER A 4 -8.40 -12.04 -5.61
N LYS A 5 -8.39 -13.29 -5.13
CA LYS A 5 -8.86 -13.66 -3.79
C LYS A 5 -7.96 -13.10 -2.69
N VAL A 6 -6.64 -13.20 -2.88
CA VAL A 6 -5.65 -12.61 -1.96
C VAL A 6 -5.85 -11.09 -1.91
N LYS A 7 -5.96 -10.46 -3.07
CA LYS A 7 -6.22 -9.03 -3.18
C LYS A 7 -7.50 -8.61 -2.45
N TYR A 8 -8.58 -9.36 -2.59
CA TYR A 8 -9.83 -9.05 -1.91
C TYR A 8 -9.70 -9.17 -0.37
N GLY A 9 -9.05 -10.24 0.10
CA GLY A 9 -8.88 -10.48 1.53
C GLY A 9 -7.87 -9.55 2.22
N ILE A 10 -7.00 -8.88 1.46
CA ILE A 10 -5.91 -8.09 2.05
C ILE A 10 -6.40 -6.92 2.91
N CYS A 11 -7.60 -6.40 2.64
CA CYS A 11 -8.21 -5.38 3.49
C CYS A 11 -8.54 -5.92 4.89
N ALA A 12 -8.82 -7.21 5.02
CA ALA A 12 -9.17 -7.84 6.29
C ALA A 12 -7.94 -8.27 7.10
N TYR A 13 -6.94 -8.88 6.47
CA TYR A 13 -5.76 -9.40 7.17
C TYR A 13 -4.47 -8.56 6.97
N GLY A 14 -4.55 -7.45 6.24
CA GLY A 14 -3.37 -6.61 5.98
C GLY A 14 -2.79 -5.93 7.22
N PHE A 15 -3.62 -5.75 8.26
CA PHE A 15 -3.19 -5.23 9.58
C PHE A 15 -2.78 -6.32 10.57
N THR A 16 -2.71 -7.58 10.14
CA THR A 16 -2.28 -8.65 11.04
C THR A 16 -0.78 -8.58 11.32
N LYS A 17 -0.35 -9.25 12.39
CA LYS A 17 1.07 -9.39 12.74
C LYS A 17 1.90 -9.84 11.54
N GLY A 18 3.12 -9.30 11.44
CA GLY A 18 4.07 -9.60 10.37
C GLY A 18 4.34 -11.10 10.17
N GLU A 19 4.25 -11.92 11.23
CA GLU A 19 4.34 -13.38 11.14
C GLU A 19 3.28 -14.00 10.22
N ASN A 20 2.04 -13.53 10.27
CA ASN A 20 0.95 -14.06 9.46
C ASN A 20 1.10 -13.61 8.00
N ILE A 21 1.53 -12.37 7.78
CA ILE A 21 1.86 -11.85 6.44
C ILE A 21 3.02 -12.67 5.84
N ASN A 22 4.04 -13.00 6.64
CA ASN A 22 5.15 -13.84 6.20
C ASN A 22 4.70 -15.26 5.82
N LYS A 23 3.81 -15.88 6.62
CA LYS A 23 3.22 -17.18 6.26
C LYS A 23 2.47 -17.09 4.92
N LEU A 24 1.70 -16.02 4.71
CA LEU A 24 0.97 -15.81 3.46
C LEU A 24 1.93 -15.58 2.27
N GLN A 25 3.03 -14.86 2.48
CA GLN A 25 4.08 -14.67 1.48
C GLN A 25 4.75 -15.99 1.10
N VAL A 26 5.07 -16.85 2.08
CA VAL A 26 5.66 -18.18 1.80
C VAL A 26 4.70 -19.05 0.99
N LEU A 27 3.40 -19.02 1.32
CA LEU A 27 2.37 -19.73 0.56
C LEU A 27 2.26 -19.21 -0.88
N GLN A 28 2.27 -17.88 -1.07
CA GLN A 28 2.29 -17.26 -2.39
C GLN A 28 3.53 -17.72 -3.18
N ASN A 29 4.71 -17.63 -2.60
CA ASN A 29 5.97 -18.04 -3.23
C ASN A 29 5.95 -19.52 -3.64
N ARG A 30 5.45 -20.39 -2.76
CA ARG A 30 5.33 -21.83 -3.03
C ARG A 30 4.39 -22.09 -4.20
N LEU A 31 3.24 -21.42 -4.21
CA LEU A 31 2.28 -21.54 -5.30
C LEU A 31 2.88 -21.10 -6.64
N LEU A 32 3.55 -19.95 -6.68
CA LEU A 32 4.18 -19.44 -7.91
C LEU A 32 5.24 -20.41 -8.44
N LYS A 33 6.04 -21.01 -7.54
CA LYS A 33 7.05 -22.01 -7.91
C LYS A 33 6.45 -23.29 -8.49
N VAL A 34 5.36 -23.77 -7.92
CA VAL A 34 4.63 -24.95 -8.43
C VAL A 34 4.02 -24.67 -9.80
N LEU A 35 3.38 -23.51 -9.97
CA LEU A 35 2.74 -23.13 -11.23
C LEU A 35 3.73 -22.94 -12.39
N LEU A 36 4.95 -22.51 -12.10
CA LEU A 36 6.01 -22.30 -13.10
C LEU A 36 7.03 -23.44 -13.17
N GLU A 37 6.78 -24.55 -12.46
CA GLU A 37 7.67 -25.72 -12.37
C GLU A 37 9.14 -25.35 -12.04
N LYS A 38 9.33 -24.28 -11.26
CA LYS A 38 10.67 -23.81 -10.87
C LYS A 38 11.17 -24.59 -9.64
N LYS A 39 12.49 -24.72 -9.54
CA LYS A 39 13.14 -25.34 -8.38
C LYS A 39 12.80 -24.59 -7.10
N ILE A 40 12.72 -25.33 -5.99
CA ILE A 40 12.42 -24.78 -4.65
C ILE A 40 13.40 -23.65 -4.26
N ARG A 41 14.66 -23.74 -4.69
CA ARG A 41 15.71 -22.75 -4.41
C ARG A 41 15.74 -21.54 -5.36
N PHE A 42 14.83 -21.45 -6.33
CA PHE A 42 14.78 -20.32 -7.25
C PHE A 42 14.47 -19.01 -6.51
N SER A 43 15.10 -17.92 -6.95
CA SER A 43 14.94 -16.60 -6.33
C SER A 43 13.48 -16.15 -6.43
N THR A 44 12.88 -15.83 -5.29
CA THR A 44 11.49 -15.35 -5.26
C THR A 44 11.37 -13.95 -5.85
N ASN A 45 12.40 -13.11 -5.68
CA ASN A 45 12.39 -11.75 -6.24
C ASN A 45 12.32 -11.77 -7.76
N GLU A 46 13.15 -12.61 -8.40
CA GLU A 46 13.15 -12.81 -9.84
C GLU A 46 11.80 -13.32 -10.33
N LEU A 47 11.20 -14.29 -9.61
CA LEU A 47 9.89 -14.85 -9.94
C LEU A 47 8.77 -13.79 -9.93
N HIS A 48 8.79 -12.94 -8.90
CA HIS A 48 7.83 -11.84 -8.76
C HIS A 48 8.01 -10.79 -9.86
N LYS A 49 9.24 -10.54 -10.30
CA LYS A 49 9.56 -9.63 -11.40
C LYS A 49 9.16 -10.19 -12.76
N GLU A 50 9.47 -11.47 -13.02
CA GLU A 50 9.11 -12.18 -14.26
C GLU A 50 7.59 -12.24 -14.45
N LEU A 51 6.85 -12.50 -13.37
CA LEU A 51 5.39 -12.56 -13.39
C LEU A 51 4.69 -11.22 -13.23
N ASP A 52 5.43 -10.13 -12.99
CA ASP A 52 4.89 -8.82 -12.65
C ASP A 52 3.93 -8.88 -11.44
N VAL A 53 4.17 -9.77 -10.46
CA VAL A 53 3.29 -9.96 -9.29
C VAL A 53 3.90 -9.31 -8.06
N LEU A 54 3.13 -8.49 -7.35
CA LEU A 54 3.57 -7.92 -6.08
C LEU A 54 3.59 -8.95 -4.94
N LYS A 55 4.53 -8.76 -4.02
CA LYS A 55 4.54 -9.43 -2.72
C LYS A 55 3.32 -8.99 -1.90
N VAL A 56 2.90 -9.82 -0.95
CA VAL A 56 1.74 -9.56 -0.09
C VAL A 56 1.86 -8.22 0.63
N GLY A 57 3.01 -7.93 1.23
CA GLY A 57 3.24 -6.66 1.95
C GLY A 57 3.13 -5.44 1.04
N ASP A 58 3.69 -5.53 -0.17
CA ASP A 58 3.66 -4.43 -1.14
C ASP A 58 2.27 -4.26 -1.77
N LEU A 59 1.54 -5.35 -1.97
CA LEU A 59 0.14 -5.34 -2.37
C LEU A 59 -0.73 -4.60 -1.34
N PHE A 60 -0.50 -4.86 -0.05
CA PHE A 60 -1.20 -4.15 1.02
C PHE A 60 -0.90 -2.64 1.00
N ARG A 61 0.38 -2.26 0.86
CA ARG A 61 0.80 -0.86 0.73
C ARG A 61 0.17 -0.18 -0.49
N GLN A 62 0.04 -0.89 -1.61
CA GLN A 62 -0.62 -0.37 -2.80
C GLN A 62 -2.10 -0.09 -2.55
N GLU A 63 -2.84 -1.01 -1.91
CA GLU A 63 -4.27 -0.81 -1.63
C GLU A 63 -4.50 0.32 -0.62
N LEU A 64 -3.66 0.42 0.43
CA LEU A 64 -3.69 1.56 1.35
C LEU A 64 -3.44 2.89 0.63
N SER A 65 -2.38 2.95 -0.19
CA SER A 65 -2.06 4.16 -0.94
C SER A 65 -3.16 4.53 -1.93
N SER A 66 -3.78 3.54 -2.55
CA SER A 66 -4.92 3.75 -3.44
C SER A 66 -6.15 4.27 -2.69
N PHE A 67 -6.39 3.83 -1.46
CA PHE A 67 -7.47 4.33 -0.63
C PHE A 67 -7.27 5.81 -0.30
N VAL A 68 -6.05 6.19 0.10
CA VAL A 68 -5.68 7.59 0.36
C VAL A 68 -5.78 8.45 -0.91
N CYS A 69 -5.30 7.95 -2.05
CA CYS A 69 -5.44 8.63 -3.34
C CYS A 69 -6.92 8.88 -3.69
N ASN A 70 -7.78 7.86 -3.54
CA ASN A 70 -9.20 8.01 -3.80
C ASN A 70 -9.86 9.04 -2.87
N TYR A 71 -9.40 9.14 -1.61
CA TYR A 71 -9.89 10.15 -0.67
C TYR A 71 -9.60 11.56 -1.17
N PHE A 72 -8.36 11.85 -1.57
CA PHE A 72 -7.99 13.15 -2.12
C PHE A 72 -8.71 13.49 -3.43
N LYS A 73 -9.20 12.48 -4.17
CA LYS A 73 -9.97 12.68 -5.41
C LYS A 73 -11.48 12.75 -5.18
N GLY A 74 -11.97 12.63 -3.94
CA GLY A 74 -13.40 12.69 -3.65
C GLY A 74 -14.21 11.49 -4.15
N ASN A 75 -13.56 10.35 -4.42
CA ASN A 75 -14.22 9.12 -4.88
C ASN A 75 -14.75 8.26 -3.72
N LEU A 76 -14.57 8.69 -2.47
CA LEU A 76 -15.04 7.97 -1.30
C LEU A 76 -16.44 8.43 -0.90
N PRO A 77 -17.25 7.56 -0.27
CA PRO A 77 -18.52 7.96 0.32
C PRO A 77 -18.34 9.05 1.39
N ASP A 78 -19.39 9.85 1.59
CA ASP A 78 -19.38 11.04 2.46
C ASP A 78 -18.97 10.76 3.92
N VAL A 79 -19.12 9.51 4.37
CA VAL A 79 -18.66 9.05 5.70
C VAL A 79 -17.18 9.29 5.92
N PHE A 80 -16.40 9.43 4.84
CA PHE A 80 -14.97 9.68 4.90
C PHE A 80 -14.58 11.13 4.73
N CYS A 81 -15.50 12.09 4.50
CA CYS A 81 -15.17 13.48 4.14
C CYS A 81 -14.22 14.24 5.06
N ASN A 82 -13.96 13.76 6.29
CA ASN A 82 -12.97 14.32 7.23
C ASN A 82 -12.04 13.24 7.81
N TYR A 83 -11.83 12.13 7.08
CA TYR A 83 -11.10 10.98 7.60
C TYR A 83 -9.61 11.28 7.76
N PHE A 84 -9.00 11.94 6.78
CA PHE A 84 -7.59 12.35 6.81
C PHE A 84 -7.47 13.88 6.94
N GLN A 85 -6.53 14.31 7.78
CA GLN A 85 -6.21 15.72 7.97
C GLN A 85 -4.85 16.02 7.35
N THR A 86 -4.78 17.14 6.63
CA THR A 86 -3.55 17.61 5.98
C THR A 86 -2.99 18.80 6.77
N PHE A 87 -1.67 18.98 6.78
CA PHE A 87 -1.03 20.13 7.46
C PHE A 87 -1.56 21.50 6.97
N SER A 88 -1.94 21.60 5.69
CA SER A 88 -2.56 22.79 5.11
C SER A 88 -3.90 23.19 5.74
N GLN A 89 -4.62 22.26 6.38
CA GLN A 89 -5.90 22.53 7.04
C GLN A 89 -5.72 23.07 8.46
N ILE A 90 -4.59 22.79 9.12
CA ILE A 90 -4.35 23.16 10.52
C ILE A 90 -3.49 24.42 10.63
N HIS A 91 -2.50 24.59 9.75
CA HIS A 91 -1.62 25.74 9.79
C HIS A 91 -1.92 26.71 8.65
N SER A 92 -2.26 27.94 9.02
CA SER A 92 -2.46 29.05 8.08
C SER A 92 -1.15 29.51 7.40
N ILE A 93 0.00 28.98 7.81
CA ILE A 93 1.33 29.33 7.29
C ILE A 93 1.83 28.17 6.42
N ASN A 94 1.83 28.39 5.10
CA ASN A 94 2.37 27.46 4.12
C ASN A 94 3.91 27.41 4.21
N THR A 95 4.45 26.49 5.02
CA THR A 95 5.87 26.14 4.91
C THR A 95 6.05 25.34 3.61
N ARG A 96 6.86 25.86 2.67
CA ARG A 96 7.00 25.48 1.24
C ARG A 96 7.27 24.01 0.91
N GLY A 97 7.26 23.09 1.87
CA GLY A 97 7.46 21.64 1.66
C GLY A 97 6.53 20.72 2.45
N ASN A 98 5.51 21.23 3.14
CA ASN A 98 4.71 20.44 4.09
C ASN A 98 3.18 20.45 3.83
N THR A 99 2.70 21.15 2.81
CA THR A 99 1.26 21.34 2.54
C THR A 99 0.52 20.06 2.16
N ASP A 100 1.18 19.07 1.53
CA ASP A 100 0.54 17.82 1.07
C ASP A 100 0.86 16.61 1.96
N ARG A 101 1.48 16.85 3.12
CA ARG A 101 1.72 15.79 4.10
C ARG A 101 0.47 15.57 4.93
N LEU A 102 0.16 14.31 5.16
CA LEU A 102 -0.91 13.90 6.06
C LEU A 102 -0.42 13.95 7.50
N ILE A 103 -1.27 14.45 8.38
CA ILE A 103 -1.04 14.42 9.81
C ILE A 103 -1.30 13.00 10.29
N ILE A 104 -0.29 12.42 10.94
CA ILE A 104 -0.42 11.12 11.58
C ILE A 104 -1.10 11.33 12.93
N PRO A 105 -2.28 10.76 13.19
CA PRO A 105 -2.95 10.96 14.46
C PRO A 105 -2.18 10.28 15.59
N LEU A 106 -2.20 10.94 16.76
CA LEU A 106 -1.64 10.39 17.99
C LEU A 106 -2.42 9.14 18.39
N HIS A 107 -1.70 8.09 18.74
CA HIS A 107 -2.25 6.82 19.20
C HIS A 107 -1.45 6.37 20.42
N ARG A 108 -2.14 5.71 21.37
CA ARG A 108 -1.55 5.25 22.63
C ARG A 108 -1.29 3.75 22.66
N THR A 109 -1.85 3.01 21.71
CA THR A 109 -1.83 1.55 21.65
C THR A 109 -1.32 1.08 20.30
N ASP A 110 -0.70 -0.11 20.28
CA ASP A 110 -0.20 -0.75 19.05
C ASP A 110 -1.32 -0.96 18.03
N LEU A 111 -2.52 -1.34 18.49
CA LEU A 111 -3.72 -1.45 17.65
C LEU A 111 -4.11 -0.11 17.01
N GLY A 112 -3.86 1.00 17.70
CA GLY A 112 -4.08 2.34 17.15
C GLY A 112 -3.08 2.66 16.03
N GLU A 113 -1.85 2.18 16.13
CA GLU A 113 -0.82 2.30 15.10
C GLU A 113 -1.20 1.53 13.83
N GLU A 114 -1.74 0.33 14.01
CA GLU A 114 -2.20 -0.57 12.95
C GLU A 114 -3.56 -0.14 12.34
N THR A 115 -4.03 1.09 12.58
CA THR A 115 -5.24 1.57 11.91
C THR A 115 -4.96 2.01 10.47
N VAL A 116 -5.97 1.89 9.59
CA VAL A 116 -5.95 2.43 8.22
C VAL A 116 -5.56 3.91 8.22
N LYS A 117 -6.03 4.67 9.22
CA LYS A 117 -5.74 6.09 9.36
C LYS A 117 -4.25 6.34 9.59
N VAL A 118 -3.66 5.73 10.61
CA VAL A 118 -2.22 5.93 10.94
C VAL A 118 -1.32 5.35 9.87
N THR A 119 -1.52 4.08 9.51
CA THR A 119 -0.68 3.38 8.55
C THR A 119 -0.84 3.97 7.15
N GLY A 120 -2.05 4.34 6.74
CA GLY A 120 -2.31 5.03 5.48
C GLY A 120 -1.59 6.39 5.39
N CYS A 121 -1.64 7.20 6.45
CA CYS A 121 -0.88 8.45 6.53
C CYS A 121 0.63 8.21 6.39
N LYS A 122 1.18 7.22 7.11
CA LYS A 122 2.61 6.88 7.05
C LYS A 122 3.03 6.46 5.65
N VAL A 123 2.31 5.52 5.04
CA VAL A 123 2.62 5.03 3.69
C VAL A 123 2.51 6.16 2.66
N TRP A 124 1.46 6.98 2.74
CA TRP A 124 1.28 8.13 1.84
C TRP A 124 2.40 9.17 1.99
N ASN A 125 2.83 9.45 3.21
CA ASN A 125 3.91 10.42 3.46
C ASN A 125 5.27 9.95 2.94
N MET A 126 5.49 8.63 2.82
CA MET A 126 6.69 8.06 2.21
C MET A 126 6.71 8.11 0.68
N LEU A 127 5.56 8.40 0.03
CA LEU A 127 5.49 8.50 -1.44
C LEU A 127 6.10 9.80 -1.95
N ASN A 128 6.72 9.72 -3.13
CA ASN A 128 7.24 10.88 -3.85
C ASN A 128 6.10 11.78 -4.36
N GLN A 129 6.35 13.09 -4.49
CA GLN A 129 5.35 14.04 -4.99
C GLN A 129 4.84 13.67 -6.39
N GLU A 130 5.73 13.23 -7.29
CA GLU A 130 5.36 12.75 -8.63
C GLU A 130 4.31 11.63 -8.62
N GLN A 131 4.34 10.76 -7.60
CA GLN A 131 3.34 9.70 -7.46
C GLN A 131 2.01 10.24 -6.93
N LYS A 132 2.04 11.28 -6.08
CA LYS A 132 0.83 11.90 -5.50
C LYS A 132 0.08 12.75 -6.52
N ASP A 133 0.81 13.34 -7.47
CA ASP A 133 0.23 14.18 -8.53
C ASP A 133 -0.54 13.37 -9.58
N ILE A 134 -0.41 12.05 -9.59
CA ILE A 134 -1.14 11.18 -10.51
C ILE A 134 -2.65 11.28 -10.21
N GLY A 135 -3.34 11.99 -11.10
CA GLY A 135 -4.77 12.28 -10.97
C GLY A 135 -5.69 11.06 -11.03
N ASN A 136 -5.28 10.02 -11.77
CA ASN A 136 -6.10 8.84 -12.03
C ASN A 136 -5.71 7.67 -11.10
N PRO A 137 -6.63 7.18 -10.24
CA PRO A 137 -6.35 6.06 -9.33
C PRO A 137 -5.84 4.78 -10.02
N LYS A 138 -6.28 4.51 -11.26
CA LYS A 138 -5.79 3.36 -12.03
C LYS A 138 -4.35 3.57 -12.48
N ALA A 139 -4.02 4.78 -12.94
CA ALA A 139 -2.65 5.13 -13.32
C ALA A 139 -1.72 5.12 -12.10
N PHE A 140 -2.20 5.61 -10.95
CA PHE A 140 -1.48 5.58 -9.68
C PHE A 140 -1.11 4.15 -9.28
N ARG A 141 -2.09 3.22 -9.29
CA ARG A 141 -1.85 1.80 -8.99
C ARG A 141 -0.80 1.18 -9.92
N LYS A 142 -0.85 1.52 -11.21
CA LYS A 142 0.13 1.03 -12.19
C LYS A 142 1.53 1.56 -11.91
N ALA A 143 1.66 2.87 -11.65
CA ALA A 143 2.93 3.50 -11.34
C ALA A 143 3.54 2.97 -10.04
N PHE A 144 2.73 2.81 -8.99
CA PHE A 144 3.17 2.20 -7.73
C PHE A 144 3.73 0.79 -7.96
N ARG A 145 2.99 -0.07 -8.67
CA ARG A 145 3.43 -1.44 -8.99
C ARG A 145 4.76 -1.47 -9.72
N ILE A 146 4.93 -0.64 -10.76
CA ILE A 146 6.18 -0.58 -11.54
C ILE A 146 7.36 -0.18 -10.64
N ASN A 147 7.19 0.86 -9.82
CA ASN A 147 8.24 1.33 -8.91
C ASN A 147 8.61 0.26 -7.88
N THR A 148 7.62 -0.43 -7.30
CA THR A 148 7.89 -1.50 -6.33
C THR A 148 8.59 -2.69 -6.98
N ILE A 149 8.19 -3.11 -8.18
CA ILE A 149 8.82 -4.25 -8.87
C ILE A 149 10.25 -3.91 -9.33
N SER A 150 10.50 -2.66 -9.72
CA SER A 150 11.86 -2.19 -10.03
C SER A 150 12.81 -2.32 -8.83
N SER A 151 12.29 -2.16 -7.60
CA SER A 151 13.05 -2.31 -6.36
C SER A 151 13.36 -3.76 -5.97
N TYR A 152 12.76 -4.76 -6.64
CA TYR A 152 13.11 -6.17 -6.43
C TYR A 152 14.40 -6.48 -7.18
N ILE A 153 15.52 -6.24 -6.50
CA ILE A 153 16.87 -6.66 -6.90
C ILE A 153 17.10 -8.11 -6.44
#